data_AF-A0A1C5KEY4-F1
#
_entry.id   AF-A0A1C5KEY4-F1
#
_cell.length_a   1.000
_cell.length_b   1.000
_cell.length_c   1.000
_cell.angle_alpha   90.00
_cell.angle_beta   90.00
_cell.angle_gamma   90.00
#
_symmetry.space_group_name_H-M   'P 1'
#
loop_
_entity.id
_entity.type
_entity.pdbx_description
1 polymer ?
#
loop_
_entity_poly.entity_id
_entity_poly.type
_entity_poly.pdbx_seq_one_letter_code
_entity_poly.pdbx_strand_id
1 'polypeptide(L)'
;MTDDHSGAEYAADVPRRRRRWVSLVVVSLVLLALGGGGAAAYWEFADRKDEDPGVTACRSAGFVVRVEQGQVAPADEVQRVAELFQRSAHEDLKSAGVTAVGMVQRVQSRRGSEEVQHFDRVTLTRVVPGLIAACENHQVTVKS
;
A
#
# COMPACT_ATOMS: atom_id res chain seq x y z
N MET A 1 28.62 7.82 72.43
CA MET A 1 29.71 7.87 71.43
C MET A 1 30.04 6.42 71.14
N THR A 2 29.73 5.97 69.91
CA THR A 2 30.18 4.73 69.18
C THR A 2 30.05 3.38 69.89
N ASP A 3 29.62 2.27 69.32
CA ASP A 3 29.10 1.80 68.01
C ASP A 3 28.79 0.31 68.26
N ASP A 4 27.83 -0.32 67.57
CA ASP A 4 28.00 -1.73 67.17
C ASP A 4 26.94 -2.22 66.15
N HIS A 5 27.43 -2.43 64.92
CA HIS A 5 27.27 -3.59 64.04
C HIS A 5 25.92 -3.94 63.35
N SER A 6 25.95 -3.70 62.02
CA SER A 6 25.87 -4.71 60.94
C SER A 6 24.57 -5.50 60.65
N GLY A 7 24.25 -5.49 59.35
CA GLY A 7 23.49 -6.54 58.64
C GLY A 7 21.99 -6.25 58.49
N ALA A 8 21.29 -6.66 57.44
CA ALA A 8 21.65 -7.24 56.16
C ALA A 8 20.37 -7.14 55.29
N GLU A 9 20.57 -6.90 53.99
CA GLU A 9 19.74 -7.38 52.87
C GLU A 9 18.21 -7.39 53.02
N TYR A 10 17.56 -6.41 52.39
CA TYR A 10 16.15 -6.46 52.02
C TYR A 10 15.94 -7.50 50.90
N ALA A 11 15.99 -8.79 51.23
CA ALA A 11 15.46 -9.83 50.37
C ALA A 11 13.92 -9.77 50.42
N ALA A 12 13.33 -8.95 49.54
CA ALA A 12 11.91 -8.97 49.30
C ALA A 12 11.53 -10.32 48.68
N ASP A 13 11.18 -11.28 49.54
CA ASP A 13 10.68 -12.59 49.18
C ASP A 13 9.29 -12.44 48.54
N VAL A 14 9.27 -12.15 47.24
CA VAL A 14 8.04 -12.16 46.45
C VAL A 14 7.62 -13.64 46.36
N PRO A 15 6.46 -14.04 46.90
CA PRO A 15 6.08 -15.45 46.98
C PRO A 15 6.08 -16.06 45.59
N ARG A 16 6.99 -17.04 45.37
CA ARG A 16 7.29 -17.73 44.10
C ARG A 16 6.05 -18.18 43.31
N ARG A 17 4.91 -18.38 43.99
CA ARG A 17 3.64 -18.79 43.41
C ARG A 17 2.98 -17.69 42.56
N ARG A 18 3.04 -16.42 42.97
CA ARG A 18 2.40 -15.30 42.23
C ARG A 18 3.13 -14.96 40.94
N ARG A 19 4.46 -15.13 40.91
CA ARG A 19 5.32 -14.90 39.75
C ARG A 19 5.02 -15.85 38.58
N ARG A 20 4.70 -17.12 38.87
CA ARG A 20 4.32 -18.12 37.84
C ARG A 20 3.02 -17.76 37.11
N TRP A 21 2.02 -17.28 37.85
CA TRP A 21 0.74 -16.86 37.24
C TRP A 21 0.91 -15.61 36.37
N VAL A 22 1.69 -14.64 36.82
CA VAL A 22 2.02 -13.45 36.03
C VAL A 22 2.78 -13.83 34.76
N SER A 23 3.75 -14.75 34.83
CA SER A 23 4.45 -15.23 33.64
C SER A 23 3.54 -15.95 32.65
N LEU A 24 2.59 -16.77 33.12
CA LEU A 24 1.62 -17.43 32.23
C LEU A 24 0.68 -16.43 31.56
N VAL A 25 0.23 -15.40 32.28
CA VAL A 25 -0.62 -14.33 31.72
C VAL A 25 0.14 -13.55 30.65
N VAL A 26 1.41 -13.20 30.90
CA VAL A 26 2.26 -12.49 29.93
C VAL A 26 2.51 -13.34 28.69
N VAL A 27 2.84 -14.62 28.84
CA VAL A 27 3.04 -15.54 27.71
C VAL A 27 1.76 -15.69 26.89
N SER A 28 0.61 -15.81 27.54
CA SER A 28 -0.68 -15.92 26.84
C SER A 28 -1.04 -14.63 26.10
N LEU A 29 -0.74 -13.45 26.66
CA LEU A 29 -0.91 -12.16 25.99
C LEU A 29 0.00 -12.02 24.76
N VAL A 30 1.25 -12.46 24.86
CA VAL A 30 2.20 -12.46 23.74
C VAL A 30 1.74 -13.41 22.64
N LEU A 31 1.26 -14.61 22.99
CA LEU A 31 0.70 -15.56 22.02
C LEU A 31 -0.57 -15.03 21.36
N LEU A 32 -1.45 -14.34 22.10
CA LEU A 32 -2.63 -13.68 21.53
C LEU A 32 -2.27 -12.50 20.63
N ALA A 33 -1.24 -11.72 20.97
CA ALA A 33 -0.75 -10.64 20.12
C ALA A 33 -0.11 -11.16 18.82
N LEU A 34 0.65 -12.26 18.91
CA LEU A 34 1.26 -12.90 17.74
C LEU A 34 0.22 -13.62 16.87
N GLY A 35 -0.75 -14.31 17.47
CA GLY A 35 -1.83 -14.98 16.76
C GLY A 35 -2.87 -14.01 16.16
N GLY A 36 -3.20 -12.94 16.89
CA GLY A 36 -4.11 -11.89 16.44
C GLY A 36 -3.51 -11.02 15.34
N GLY A 37 -2.21 -10.70 15.43
CA GLY A 37 -1.50 -9.97 14.37
C GLY A 37 -1.41 -10.76 13.06
N GLY A 38 -1.22 -12.08 13.13
CA GLY A 38 -1.23 -12.95 11.96
C GLY A 38 -2.59 -13.01 11.26
N ALA A 39 -3.69 -13.01 12.02
CA ALA A 39 -5.04 -13.04 11.46
C ALA A 39 -5.41 -11.74 10.72
N ALA A 40 -5.03 -10.57 11.26
CA ALA A 40 -5.30 -9.29 10.60
C ALA A 40 -4.54 -9.16 9.26
N ALA A 41 -3.25 -9.54 9.25
CA ALA A 41 -2.47 -9.57 8.02
C ALA A 41 -3.03 -10.61 7.03
N TYR A 42 -3.43 -11.79 7.50
CA TYR A 42 -4.01 -12.82 6.65
C TYR A 42 -5.32 -12.37 6.01
N TRP A 43 -6.20 -11.65 6.73
CA TRP A 43 -7.41 -11.07 6.14
C TRP A 43 -7.08 -10.04 5.07
N GLU A 44 -6.12 -9.14 5.31
CA GLU A 44 -5.71 -8.13 4.32
C GLU A 44 -5.09 -8.76 3.06
N PHE A 45 -4.38 -9.89 3.19
CA PHE A 45 -3.83 -10.64 2.06
C PHE A 45 -4.84 -11.58 1.38
N ALA A 46 -5.81 -12.12 2.11
CA ALA A 46 -6.87 -12.97 1.58
C ALA A 46 -7.89 -12.15 0.78
N ASP A 47 -8.28 -10.97 1.27
CA ASP A 47 -9.16 -10.04 0.53
C ASP A 47 -8.52 -9.60 -0.79
N ARG A 48 -7.19 -9.47 -0.82
CA ARG A 48 -6.42 -9.12 -2.04
C ARG A 48 -6.29 -10.24 -3.07
N LYS A 49 -6.54 -11.50 -2.71
CA LYS A 49 -6.39 -12.63 -3.64
C LYS A 49 -7.57 -12.75 -4.61
N ASP A 50 -8.74 -12.31 -4.18
CA ASP A 50 -9.96 -12.24 -4.99
C ASP A 50 -10.26 -10.81 -5.47
N GLU A 51 -9.36 -9.87 -5.18
CA GLU A 51 -9.50 -8.47 -5.61
C GLU A 51 -9.32 -8.35 -7.13
N ASP A 52 -10.22 -7.58 -7.76
CA ASP A 52 -10.17 -7.33 -9.18
C ASP A 52 -8.82 -6.70 -9.61
N PRO A 53 -8.16 -7.21 -10.67
CA PRO A 53 -6.88 -6.67 -11.14
C PRO A 53 -6.92 -5.16 -11.45
N GLY A 54 -8.05 -4.62 -11.90
CA GLY A 54 -8.25 -3.19 -12.15
C GLY A 54 -8.24 -2.37 -10.85
N VAL A 55 -8.81 -2.88 -9.77
CA VAL A 55 -8.78 -2.24 -8.44
C VAL A 55 -7.34 -2.20 -7.91
N THR A 56 -6.59 -3.30 -8.06
CA THR A 56 -5.15 -3.31 -7.77
C THR A 56 -4.39 -2.30 -8.65
N ALA A 57 -4.73 -2.22 -9.94
CA ALA A 57 -4.12 -1.28 -10.88
C ALA A 57 -4.31 0.18 -10.44
N CYS A 58 -5.52 0.55 -9.99
CA CYS A 58 -5.84 1.89 -9.47
C CYS A 58 -4.92 2.32 -8.32
N ARG A 59 -4.55 1.41 -7.40
CA ARG A 59 -3.64 1.72 -6.30
C ARG A 59 -2.22 2.02 -6.78
N SER A 60 -1.81 1.40 -7.88
CA SER A 60 -0.51 1.63 -8.55
C SER A 60 -0.55 2.72 -9.63
N ALA A 61 -1.72 3.26 -9.97
CA ALA A 61 -1.90 4.20 -11.09
C ALA A 61 -1.39 5.62 -10.80
N GLY A 62 -0.80 5.86 -9.63
CA GLY A 62 -0.26 7.17 -9.24
C GLY A 62 0.77 7.75 -10.22
N PHE A 63 1.50 6.89 -10.92
CA PHE A 63 2.45 7.35 -11.94
C PHE A 63 1.77 8.09 -13.10
N VAL A 64 0.49 7.82 -13.39
CA VAL A 64 -0.23 8.50 -14.47
C VAL A 64 -0.34 10.00 -14.17
N VAL A 65 -0.65 10.35 -12.91
CA VAL A 65 -0.70 11.74 -12.43
C VAL A 65 0.68 12.37 -12.42
N ARG A 66 1.71 11.62 -11.99
CA ARG A 66 3.10 12.11 -12.02
C ARG A 66 3.60 12.39 -13.44
N VAL A 67 3.25 11.55 -14.41
CA VAL A 67 3.62 11.74 -15.83
C VAL A 67 2.91 12.95 -16.42
N GLU A 68 1.65 13.18 -16.04
CA GLU A 68 0.93 14.41 -16.39
C GLU A 68 1.69 15.66 -15.90
N GLN A 69 2.19 15.62 -14.66
CA GLN A 69 3.05 16.67 -14.07
C GLN A 69 4.46 16.74 -14.68
N GLY A 70 4.80 15.84 -15.60
CA GLY A 70 6.06 15.83 -16.35
C GLY A 70 7.16 14.94 -15.80
N GLN A 71 6.83 14.07 -14.84
CA GLN A 71 7.73 13.01 -14.40
C GLN A 71 7.76 11.85 -15.41
N VAL A 72 8.72 10.95 -15.23
CA VAL A 72 8.89 9.77 -16.08
C VAL A 72 8.52 8.55 -15.25
N ALA A 73 7.72 7.66 -15.82
CA ALA A 73 7.38 6.40 -15.20
C ALA A 73 8.27 5.28 -15.78
N PRO A 74 8.77 4.35 -14.95
CA PRO A 74 9.46 3.15 -15.43
C PRO A 74 8.60 2.38 -16.44
N ALA A 75 9.17 1.98 -17.57
CA ALA A 75 8.42 1.31 -18.63
C ALA A 75 7.81 -0.04 -18.17
N ASP A 76 8.50 -0.74 -17.28
CA ASP A 76 8.04 -1.99 -16.66
C ASP A 76 6.86 -1.76 -15.70
N GLU A 77 6.86 -0.65 -14.95
CA GLU A 77 5.72 -0.26 -14.10
C GLU A 77 4.50 0.08 -14.97
N VAL A 78 4.70 0.88 -16.02
CA VAL A 78 3.64 1.25 -16.97
C VAL A 78 3.04 0.00 -17.63
N GLN A 79 3.88 -0.94 -18.08
CA GLN A 79 3.40 -2.18 -18.72
C GLN A 79 2.66 -3.08 -17.74
N ARG A 80 3.19 -3.24 -16.51
CA ARG A 80 2.55 -4.04 -15.46
C ARG A 80 1.16 -3.52 -15.10
N VAL A 81 1.02 -2.20 -14.94
CA VAL A 81 -0.27 -1.59 -14.59
C VAL A 81 -1.25 -1.62 -15.77
N ALA A 82 -0.77 -1.48 -17.02
CA ALA A 82 -1.62 -1.69 -18.20
C ALA A 82 -2.21 -3.11 -18.23
N GLU A 83 -1.39 -4.13 -17.96
CA GLU A 83 -1.82 -5.54 -17.95
C GLU A 83 -2.84 -5.82 -16.84
N LEU A 84 -2.70 -5.17 -15.67
CA LEU A 84 -3.68 -5.27 -14.59
C LEU A 84 -5.02 -4.66 -15.00
N PHE A 85 -5.04 -3.46 -15.59
CA PHE A 85 -6.29 -2.88 -16.12
C PHE A 85 -6.90 -3.73 -17.24
N GLN A 86 -6.09 -4.31 -18.11
CA GLN A 86 -6.59 -5.16 -19.20
C GLN A 86 -7.27 -6.44 -18.70
N ARG A 87 -6.85 -6.96 -17.55
CA ARG A 87 -7.41 -8.16 -16.90
C ARG A 87 -8.57 -7.85 -15.94
N SER A 88 -8.91 -6.58 -15.74
CA SER A 88 -10.06 -6.16 -14.94
C SER A 88 -11.36 -6.77 -15.48
N ALA A 89 -12.19 -7.29 -14.57
CA ALA A 89 -13.57 -7.68 -14.84
C ALA A 89 -14.50 -6.45 -14.99
N HIS A 90 -14.08 -5.29 -14.45
CA HIS A 90 -14.77 -4.03 -14.58
C HIS A 90 -14.38 -3.31 -15.88
N GLU A 91 -15.34 -3.17 -16.80
CA GLU A 91 -15.13 -2.57 -18.13
C GLU A 91 -14.79 -1.07 -18.06
N ASP A 92 -15.29 -0.35 -17.06
CA ASP A 92 -14.95 1.05 -16.81
C ASP A 92 -13.48 1.21 -16.39
N LEU A 93 -12.99 0.39 -15.44
CA LEU A 93 -11.58 0.35 -15.04
C LEU A 93 -10.67 -0.04 -16.20
N LYS A 94 -11.07 -1.07 -16.95
CA LYS A 94 -10.31 -1.54 -18.12
C LYS A 94 -10.19 -0.46 -19.19
N SER A 95 -11.30 0.16 -19.57
CA SER A 95 -11.34 1.21 -20.59
C SER A 95 -10.55 2.45 -20.16
N ALA A 96 -10.84 2.99 -18.97
CA ALA A 96 -10.19 4.19 -18.47
C ALA A 96 -8.69 3.96 -18.21
N GLY A 97 -8.35 2.83 -17.59
CA GLY A 97 -6.99 2.42 -17.25
C GLY A 97 -6.11 2.18 -18.48
N VAL A 98 -6.55 1.35 -19.42
CA VAL A 98 -5.78 1.08 -20.66
C VAL A 98 -5.59 2.36 -21.47
N THR A 99 -6.61 3.23 -21.53
CA THR A 99 -6.52 4.50 -22.26
C THR A 99 -5.50 5.44 -21.61
N ALA A 100 -5.58 5.63 -20.29
CA ALA A 100 -4.68 6.51 -19.55
C ALA A 100 -3.23 6.03 -19.60
N VAL A 101 -2.99 4.73 -19.35
CA VAL A 101 -1.65 4.15 -19.36
C VAL A 101 -1.07 4.11 -20.78
N GLY A 102 -1.89 3.84 -21.80
CA GLY A 102 -1.48 3.93 -23.20
C GLY A 102 -1.13 5.35 -23.64
N MET A 103 -1.76 6.37 -23.05
CA MET A 103 -1.37 7.76 -23.28
C MET A 103 -0.02 8.09 -22.61
N VAL A 104 0.21 7.59 -21.40
CA VAL A 104 1.52 7.70 -20.72
C VAL A 104 2.65 7.11 -21.58
N GLN A 105 2.43 5.95 -22.21
CA GLN A 105 3.41 5.36 -23.14
C GLN A 105 3.67 6.26 -24.36
N ARG A 106 2.63 6.88 -24.93
CA ARG A 106 2.75 7.81 -26.05
C ARG A 106 3.55 9.07 -25.68
N VAL A 107 3.21 9.71 -24.57
CA VAL A 107 3.93 10.89 -24.04
C VAL A 107 5.42 10.58 -23.86
N GLN A 108 5.74 9.41 -23.30
CA GLN A 108 7.13 9.04 -23.01
C GLN A 108 7.92 8.58 -24.25
N SER A 109 7.28 7.86 -25.18
CA SER A 109 7.94 7.38 -26.42
C SER A 109 8.26 8.51 -27.42
N ARG A 110 7.52 9.63 -27.36
CA ARG A 110 7.70 10.80 -28.23
C ARG A 110 8.44 11.95 -27.57
N ARG A 111 9.07 11.68 -26.43
CA ARG A 111 9.88 12.65 -25.70
C ARG A 111 11.10 13.04 -26.57
N GLY A 112 11.15 14.30 -26.99
CA GLY A 112 12.16 14.83 -27.91
C GLY A 112 11.62 15.76 -28.99
N SER A 113 10.30 15.72 -29.27
CA SER A 113 9.61 16.69 -30.12
C SER A 113 8.70 17.58 -29.26
N GLU A 114 8.94 18.89 -29.22
CA GLU A 114 8.25 19.82 -28.31
C GLU A 114 6.75 19.96 -28.65
N GLU A 115 6.40 20.09 -29.94
CA GLU A 115 5.00 20.21 -30.38
C GLU A 115 4.19 18.96 -30.07
N VAL A 116 4.76 17.77 -30.32
CA VAL A 116 4.05 16.50 -30.12
C VAL A 116 3.88 16.18 -28.64
N GLN A 117 4.87 16.54 -27.81
CA GLN A 117 4.77 16.41 -26.35
C GLN A 117 3.68 17.30 -25.75
N HIS A 118 3.51 18.53 -26.25
CA HIS A 118 2.47 19.42 -25.73
C HIS A 118 1.07 18.85 -26.00
N PHE A 119 0.84 18.37 -27.22
CA PHE A 119 -0.45 17.75 -27.60
C PHE A 119 -0.74 16.47 -26.79
N ASP A 120 0.25 15.58 -26.66
CA ASP A 120 0.07 14.32 -25.94
C ASP A 120 -0.14 14.57 -24.43
N ARG A 121 0.53 15.59 -23.84
CA ARG A 121 0.31 16.00 -22.45
C ARG A 121 -1.07 16.62 -22.23
N VAL A 122 -1.52 17.52 -23.11
CA VAL A 122 -2.88 18.09 -23.05
C VAL A 122 -3.93 16.97 -23.11
N THR A 123 -3.68 15.96 -23.95
CA THR A 123 -4.60 14.83 -24.04
C THR A 123 -4.54 13.97 -22.78
N LEU A 124 -3.37 13.75 -22.17
CA LEU A 124 -3.23 13.06 -20.89
C LEU A 124 -4.04 13.76 -19.77
N THR A 125 -3.94 15.09 -19.65
CA THR A 125 -4.72 15.90 -18.68
C THR A 125 -6.24 15.73 -18.85
N ARG A 126 -6.74 15.41 -20.05
CA ARG A 126 -8.17 15.12 -20.25
C ARG A 126 -8.58 13.72 -19.80
N VAL A 127 -7.67 12.76 -19.85
CA VAL A 127 -7.96 11.35 -19.57
C VAL A 127 -7.74 11.02 -18.09
N VAL A 128 -6.80 11.69 -17.41
CA VAL A 128 -6.50 11.47 -15.99
C VAL A 128 -7.74 11.59 -15.08
N PRO A 129 -8.61 12.63 -15.21
CA PRO A 129 -9.81 12.72 -14.37
C PRO A 129 -10.78 11.55 -14.56
N GLY A 130 -10.90 11.03 -15.79
CA GLY A 130 -11.73 9.85 -16.08
C GLY A 130 -11.20 8.59 -15.42
N LEU A 131 -9.88 8.43 -15.37
CA LEU A 131 -9.24 7.35 -14.61
C LEU A 131 -9.49 7.48 -13.10
N ILE A 132 -9.30 8.69 -12.54
CA ILE A 132 -9.51 8.94 -11.11
C ILE A 132 -10.96 8.64 -10.74
N ALA A 133 -11.93 9.15 -11.51
CA ALA A 133 -13.35 8.90 -11.26
C ALA A 133 -13.70 7.41 -11.35
N ALA A 134 -13.15 6.68 -12.33
CA ALA A 134 -13.33 5.24 -12.43
C ALA A 134 -12.78 4.55 -11.17
N CYS A 135 -11.56 4.86 -10.73
CA CYS A 135 -10.99 4.29 -9.51
C CYS A 135 -11.79 4.65 -8.24
N GLU A 136 -12.31 5.87 -8.14
CA GLU A 136 -13.14 6.33 -7.01
C GLU A 136 -14.48 5.60 -6.94
N ASN A 137 -15.11 5.28 -8.09
CA ASN A 137 -16.32 4.47 -8.13
C ASN A 137 -16.11 3.07 -7.51
N HIS A 138 -14.88 2.58 -7.53
CA HIS A 138 -14.45 1.32 -6.89
C HIS A 138 -13.76 1.54 -5.54
N GLN A 139 -13.99 2.70 -4.91
CA GLN A 139 -13.48 3.07 -3.58
C GLN A 139 -11.94 3.11 -3.47
N VAL A 140 -11.24 3.33 -4.59
CA VAL A 140 -9.78 3.46 -4.62
C VAL A 140 -9.37 4.88 -4.97
N THR A 141 -8.66 5.53 -4.03
CA THR A 141 -8.03 6.82 -4.30
C THR A 141 -6.68 6.61 -5.00
N VAL A 142 -6.51 7.23 -6.17
CA VAL A 142 -5.23 7.27 -6.89
C VAL A 142 -4.30 8.26 -6.18
N LYS A 143 -3.19 7.77 -5.62
CA LYS A 143 -2.21 8.62 -4.93
C LYS A 143 -1.23 9.21 -5.93
N SER A 144 -1.09 10.54 -5.98
CA SER A 144 -0.08 11.23 -6.80
C SER A 144 1.32 11.09 -6.23
#